data_AF-A0A554NFT0-F1
#
_entry.id   AF-A0A554NFT0-F1
#
_cell.length_a   1.000
_cell.length_b   1.000
_cell.length_c   1.000
_cell.angle_alpha   90.00
_cell.angle_beta   90.00
_cell.angle_gamma   90.00
#
_symmetry.space_group_name_H-M   'P 1'
#
loop_
_entity.id
_entity.type
_entity.pdbx_description
1 polymer ?
#
loop_
_entity_poly.entity_id
_entity_poly.type
_entity_poly.pdbx_seq_one_letter_code
_entity_poly.pdbx_strand_id
1 'polypeptide(L)'
;MSAQQANNTTVRHEDPDETNQDGDLSRVSGVLAGQLGEISVDCSEGIRVGNYDACEELDADGEYGDALSKYVDVTGRDGDDEDSETAESYRDLQEEQQEFANETREFRQTYQEYQEARRNGNTSRARQLARELLELRGDIQRTGTNVSRSATEVSNRSGVSLESVEQNTRLATRNVSNTTKTVVTTVFLPTAMTATREGTGNISARDPLVVSGTVQTSNGSRVPNGSVVLATGPGRDAPVVSRTRAAVNASGEYRLSYQPTTVRTGNRTLSVRYVPPAASVYRAANVSVQATVEPVVATVALQDVTGTVRYGDTVGGIATLELAADGVNTSLPGVPLTTSLGGRELVTSRTGPDGRVTLRGPLPVRVAPGTQPLRVRGPSAGRAVVVEPTRQEVRVQSSATQLDARAVQTATGERRVRVVGRLLAQGEGIPEQEVAVRIGGQQVRTLRTNASGYYPGTVTVPNASSPAAGQASLSVVVAYDGTGTNLESARTRQAVSVRSGVAAESGVGDRIVAFVGSNPVAVGGGLSSVSGCWSPVAS
;
A
#
# COMPACT_ATOMS: atom_id res chain seq x y z
N MET A 1 -51.94 -28.53 -56.77
CA MET A 1 -51.21 -27.28 -56.53
C MET A 1 -50.52 -27.41 -55.20
N SER A 2 -49.18 -27.40 -55.16
CA SER A 2 -48.39 -27.40 -53.93
C SER A 2 -47.14 -26.52 -54.12
N ALA A 3 -46.96 -25.55 -53.23
CA ALA A 3 -45.73 -24.83 -52.85
C ALA A 3 -46.17 -23.69 -51.91
N GLN A 4 -45.49 -23.28 -50.83
CA GLN A 4 -44.27 -23.71 -50.14
C GLN A 4 -44.33 -23.01 -48.76
N GLN A 5 -44.04 -23.71 -47.67
CA GLN A 5 -43.89 -23.11 -46.33
C GLN A 5 -42.53 -22.43 -46.22
N ALA A 6 -42.51 -21.16 -45.80
CA ALA A 6 -41.28 -20.46 -45.45
C ALA A 6 -40.81 -20.91 -44.06
N ASN A 7 -39.59 -21.44 -44.00
CA ASN A 7 -38.97 -21.92 -42.77
C ASN A 7 -38.24 -20.74 -42.09
N ASN A 8 -38.77 -20.25 -40.97
CA ASN A 8 -38.13 -19.21 -40.16
C ASN A 8 -37.18 -19.89 -39.16
N THR A 9 -35.89 -19.94 -39.49
CA THR A 9 -34.85 -20.48 -38.61
C THR A 9 -34.03 -19.32 -38.04
N THR A 10 -34.38 -18.88 -36.82
CA THR A 10 -33.54 -17.99 -36.04
C THR A 10 -32.48 -18.85 -35.35
N VAL A 11 -31.23 -18.74 -35.79
CA VAL A 11 -30.07 -19.41 -35.18
C VAL A 11 -29.87 -18.81 -33.79
N ARG A 12 -29.80 -19.66 -32.74
CA ARG A 12 -29.62 -19.22 -31.35
C ARG A 12 -28.17 -19.25 -30.86
N HIS A 13 -27.32 -20.09 -31.46
CA HIS A 13 -25.91 -20.23 -31.10
C HIS A 13 -25.11 -20.59 -32.38
N GLU A 14 -24.01 -19.87 -32.62
CA GLU A 14 -23.03 -20.14 -33.67
C GLU A 14 -21.69 -20.56 -33.03
N ASP A 15 -20.89 -21.33 -33.77
CA ASP A 15 -19.59 -21.80 -33.33
C ASP A 15 -18.60 -20.62 -33.24
N PRO A 16 -17.99 -20.33 -32.07
CA PRO A 16 -17.14 -19.17 -31.87
C PRO A 16 -15.92 -19.11 -32.82
N ASP A 17 -15.46 -20.27 -33.31
CA ASP A 17 -14.31 -20.36 -34.21
C ASP A 17 -14.70 -20.06 -35.68
N GLU A 18 -16.00 -20.01 -35.98
CA GLU A 18 -16.53 -19.71 -37.32
C GLU A 18 -17.09 -18.27 -37.44
N THR A 19 -17.21 -17.54 -36.33
CA THR A 19 -17.71 -16.16 -36.30
C THR A 19 -16.57 -15.14 -36.38
N ASN A 20 -16.43 -14.42 -37.50
CA ASN A 20 -15.48 -13.30 -37.69
C ASN A 20 -16.06 -11.93 -37.25
N GLN A 21 -17.05 -11.91 -36.36
CA GLN A 21 -17.62 -10.66 -35.84
C GLN A 21 -16.96 -10.36 -34.50
N ASP A 22 -16.40 -9.16 -34.35
CA ASP A 22 -16.00 -8.66 -33.04
C ASP A 22 -17.26 -8.65 -32.15
N GLY A 23 -17.26 -9.47 -31.10
CA GLY A 23 -18.36 -9.52 -30.15
C GLY A 23 -18.59 -8.13 -29.53
N ASP A 24 -19.83 -7.84 -29.16
CA ASP A 24 -20.19 -6.56 -28.51
C ASP A 24 -19.65 -6.56 -27.06
N LEU A 25 -18.36 -6.22 -26.91
CA LEU A 25 -17.66 -6.15 -25.63
C LEU A 25 -18.32 -5.16 -24.67
N SER A 26 -18.88 -4.07 -25.20
CA SER A 26 -19.66 -3.07 -24.44
C SER A 26 -20.92 -3.68 -23.81
N ARG A 27 -21.57 -4.64 -24.47
CA ARG A 27 -22.71 -5.36 -23.90
C ARG A 27 -22.28 -6.32 -22.77
N VAL A 28 -21.14 -6.98 -22.94
CA VAL A 28 -20.60 -7.89 -21.93
C VAL A 28 -20.16 -7.11 -20.69
N SER A 29 -19.46 -5.99 -20.87
CA SER A 29 -19.04 -5.11 -19.77
C SER A 29 -20.25 -4.54 -19.02
N GLY A 30 -21.34 -4.18 -19.72
CA GLY A 30 -22.59 -3.74 -19.10
C GLY A 30 -23.28 -4.81 -18.24
N VAL A 31 -23.27 -6.07 -18.67
CA VAL A 31 -23.80 -7.20 -17.86
C VAL A 31 -22.96 -7.41 -16.60
N LEU A 32 -21.62 -7.39 -16.74
CA LEU A 32 -20.71 -7.56 -15.60
C LEU A 32 -20.81 -6.41 -14.60
N ALA A 33 -20.91 -5.17 -15.09
CA ALA A 33 -21.17 -3.99 -14.25
C ALA A 33 -22.51 -4.11 -13.49
N GLY A 34 -23.55 -4.61 -14.16
CA GLY A 34 -24.85 -4.90 -13.53
C GLY A 34 -24.73 -5.94 -12.41
N GLN A 35 -24.00 -7.03 -12.64
CA GLN A 35 -23.77 -8.07 -11.64
C GLN A 35 -22.98 -7.54 -10.42
N LEU A 36 -21.92 -6.77 -10.65
CA LEU A 36 -21.17 -6.09 -9.58
C LEU A 36 -22.07 -5.17 -8.75
N GLY A 37 -22.98 -4.46 -9.41
CA GLY A 37 -23.97 -3.61 -8.76
C GLY A 37 -24.97 -4.40 -7.90
N GLU A 38 -25.48 -5.52 -8.41
CA GLU A 38 -26.43 -6.39 -7.69
C GLU A 38 -25.82 -6.96 -6.41
N ILE A 39 -24.62 -7.54 -6.49
CA ILE A 39 -23.89 -8.06 -5.32
C ILE A 39 -23.66 -6.96 -4.27
N SER A 40 -23.29 -5.75 -4.73
CA SER A 40 -23.11 -4.58 -3.85
C SER A 40 -24.41 -4.20 -3.14
N VAL A 41 -25.55 -4.25 -3.84
CA VAL A 41 -26.88 -3.97 -3.27
C VAL A 41 -27.24 -5.02 -2.23
N ASP A 42 -27.05 -6.30 -2.53
CA ASP A 42 -27.37 -7.42 -1.65
C ASP A 42 -26.54 -7.39 -0.36
N CYS A 43 -25.23 -7.14 -0.45
CA CYS A 43 -24.41 -6.95 0.74
C CYS A 43 -24.90 -5.76 1.57
N SER A 44 -25.17 -4.59 0.96
CA SER A 44 -25.65 -3.41 1.67
C SER A 44 -26.98 -3.64 2.41
N GLU A 45 -27.88 -4.41 1.81
CA GLU A 45 -29.16 -4.82 2.37
C GLU A 45 -28.95 -5.79 3.53
N GLY A 46 -28.05 -6.76 3.36
CA GLY A 46 -27.60 -7.65 4.41
C GLY A 46 -27.08 -6.91 5.64
N ILE A 47 -26.16 -5.97 5.46
CA ILE A 47 -25.63 -5.13 6.55
C ILE A 47 -26.75 -4.38 7.26
N ARG A 48 -27.72 -3.84 6.51
CA ARG A 48 -28.87 -3.11 7.07
C ARG A 48 -29.70 -4.00 8.00
N VAL A 49 -30.01 -5.22 7.60
CA VAL A 49 -30.84 -6.15 8.40
C VAL A 49 -30.05 -6.96 9.42
N GLY A 50 -28.72 -7.00 9.30
CA GLY A 50 -27.84 -7.78 10.17
C GLY A 50 -27.63 -9.22 9.74
N ASN A 51 -27.81 -9.49 8.44
CA ASN A 51 -27.38 -10.72 7.80
C ASN A 51 -26.17 -10.42 6.91
N TYR A 52 -25.00 -10.98 7.21
CA TYR A 52 -23.76 -10.62 6.51
C TYR A 52 -23.34 -11.61 5.44
N ASP A 53 -24.11 -12.68 5.23
CA ASP A 53 -23.75 -13.77 4.32
C ASP A 53 -23.56 -13.24 2.88
N ALA A 54 -24.43 -12.32 2.44
CA ALA A 54 -24.33 -11.68 1.13
C ALA A 54 -23.06 -10.82 0.93
N CYS A 55 -22.38 -10.45 2.01
CA CYS A 55 -21.11 -9.70 1.93
C CYS A 55 -19.89 -10.62 1.77
N GLU A 56 -20.03 -11.93 1.97
CA GLU A 56 -18.97 -12.90 1.69
C GLU A 56 -18.69 -12.99 0.18
N GLU A 57 -19.71 -12.71 -0.64
CA GLU A 57 -19.56 -12.63 -2.10
C GLU A 57 -18.68 -11.46 -2.57
N LEU A 58 -18.41 -10.49 -1.69
CA LEU A 58 -17.46 -9.42 -1.98
C LEU A 58 -16.01 -9.88 -1.89
N ASP A 59 -15.70 -11.08 -1.41
CA ASP A 59 -14.31 -11.54 -1.31
C ASP A 59 -13.63 -11.61 -2.70
N ALA A 60 -12.30 -11.51 -2.71
CA ALA A 60 -11.52 -11.52 -3.95
C ALA A 60 -11.70 -12.81 -4.76
N ASP A 61 -11.96 -13.93 -4.09
CA ASP A 61 -12.29 -15.23 -4.68
C ASP A 61 -13.82 -15.48 -4.78
N GLY A 62 -14.63 -14.50 -4.38
CA GLY A 62 -16.10 -14.54 -4.42
C GLY A 62 -16.67 -14.09 -5.76
N GLU A 63 -18.00 -14.12 -5.88
CA GLU A 63 -18.69 -13.75 -7.13
C GLU A 63 -18.37 -12.33 -7.60
N TYR A 64 -18.13 -11.40 -6.67
CA TYR A 64 -17.73 -10.03 -7.00
C TYR A 64 -16.33 -9.97 -7.59
N GLY A 65 -15.36 -10.62 -6.97
CA GLY A 65 -13.97 -10.66 -7.44
C GLY A 65 -13.87 -11.31 -8.82
N ASP A 66 -14.59 -12.41 -9.03
CA ASP A 66 -14.71 -13.09 -10.33
C ASP A 66 -15.34 -12.18 -11.41
N ALA A 67 -16.44 -11.51 -11.10
CA ALA A 67 -17.10 -10.59 -12.02
C ALA A 67 -16.21 -9.39 -12.36
N LEU A 68 -15.48 -8.87 -11.37
CA LEU A 68 -14.56 -7.74 -11.55
C LEU A 68 -13.34 -8.11 -12.38
N SER A 69 -12.76 -9.30 -12.16
CA SER A 69 -11.67 -9.80 -12.99
C SER A 69 -12.11 -9.94 -14.45
N LYS A 70 -13.30 -10.49 -14.69
CA LYS A 70 -13.88 -10.60 -16.04
C LYS A 70 -14.15 -9.23 -16.65
N TYR A 71 -14.62 -8.28 -15.85
CA TYR A 71 -14.87 -6.90 -16.30
C TYR A 71 -13.58 -6.24 -16.77
N VAL A 72 -12.51 -6.32 -15.96
CA VAL A 72 -11.17 -5.81 -16.30
C VAL A 72 -10.60 -6.49 -17.55
N ASP A 73 -10.80 -7.80 -17.71
CA ASP A 73 -10.33 -8.51 -18.90
C ASP A 73 -11.07 -8.06 -20.16
N VAL A 74 -12.38 -7.81 -20.06
CA VAL A 74 -13.20 -7.37 -21.19
C VAL A 74 -12.83 -5.95 -21.60
N THR A 75 -12.74 -5.02 -20.65
CA THR A 75 -12.47 -3.61 -20.94
C THR A 75 -10.98 -3.33 -21.23
N GLY A 76 -10.06 -4.10 -20.64
CA GLY A 76 -8.62 -4.00 -20.89
C GLY A 76 -8.18 -4.40 -22.31
N ARG A 77 -9.06 -5.02 -23.10
CA ARG A 77 -8.81 -5.34 -24.51
C ARG A 77 -9.05 -4.16 -25.45
N ASP A 78 -9.83 -3.16 -25.01
CA ASP A 78 -10.20 -2.00 -25.81
C ASP A 78 -9.19 -0.84 -25.68
N GLY A 79 -8.27 -0.90 -24.71
CA GLY A 79 -7.08 -0.05 -24.64
C GLY A 79 -7.30 1.38 -24.11
N ASP A 80 -8.48 1.68 -23.58
CA ASP A 80 -8.83 3.00 -23.02
C ASP A 80 -8.47 3.11 -21.52
N ASP A 81 -7.84 4.23 -21.15
CA ASP A 81 -7.42 4.52 -19.76
C ASP A 81 -8.63 4.70 -18.81
N GLU A 82 -9.78 5.16 -19.31
CA GLU A 82 -11.01 5.41 -18.51
C GLU A 82 -11.62 4.11 -17.91
N ASP A 83 -11.43 2.98 -18.60
CA ASP A 83 -11.92 1.68 -18.14
C ASP A 83 -11.10 1.12 -16.98
N SER A 84 -9.81 1.49 -16.93
CA SER A 84 -8.93 1.16 -15.80
C SER A 84 -9.37 1.91 -14.53
N GLU A 85 -9.76 3.18 -14.66
CA GLU A 85 -10.27 4.00 -13.57
C GLU A 85 -11.64 3.53 -13.07
N THR A 86 -12.49 2.99 -13.96
CA THR A 86 -13.81 2.44 -13.57
C THR A 86 -13.66 1.15 -12.76
N ALA A 87 -12.75 0.26 -13.18
CA ALA A 87 -12.44 -0.95 -12.43
C ALA A 87 -11.82 -0.64 -11.06
N GLU A 88 -10.98 0.40 -10.96
CA GLU A 88 -10.47 0.90 -9.68
C GLU A 88 -11.60 1.38 -8.75
N SER A 89 -12.59 2.12 -9.25
CA SER A 89 -13.75 2.52 -8.42
C SER A 89 -14.55 1.34 -7.88
N TYR A 90 -14.69 0.26 -8.63
CA TYR A 90 -15.32 -0.96 -8.13
C TYR A 90 -14.49 -1.62 -7.02
N ARG A 91 -13.15 -1.65 -7.13
CA ARG A 91 -12.28 -2.13 -6.04
C ARG A 91 -12.42 -1.27 -4.79
N ASP A 92 -12.40 0.05 -4.93
CA ASP A 92 -12.58 0.96 -3.81
C ASP A 92 -13.94 0.76 -3.13
N LEU A 93 -15.01 0.52 -3.90
CA LEU A 93 -16.33 0.23 -3.35
C LEU A 93 -16.36 -1.10 -2.60
N GLN A 94 -15.75 -2.15 -3.16
CA GLN A 94 -15.63 -3.48 -2.56
C GLN A 94 -14.94 -3.41 -1.20
N GLU A 95 -13.75 -2.80 -1.15
CA GLU A 95 -12.94 -2.65 0.07
C GLU A 95 -13.71 -1.88 1.16
N GLU A 96 -14.31 -0.75 0.81
CA GLU A 96 -15.05 0.07 1.76
C GLU A 96 -16.33 -0.63 2.26
N GLN A 97 -17.02 -1.41 1.42
CA GLN A 97 -18.20 -2.19 1.85
C GLN A 97 -17.83 -3.35 2.78
N GLN A 98 -16.72 -4.04 2.51
CA GLN A 98 -16.22 -5.09 3.39
C GLN A 98 -15.83 -4.52 4.77
N GLU A 99 -15.10 -3.40 4.80
CA GLU A 99 -14.75 -2.72 6.05
C GLU A 99 -16.02 -2.31 6.82
N PHE A 100 -17.00 -1.70 6.13
CA PHE A 100 -18.26 -1.30 6.74
C PHE A 100 -19.08 -2.48 7.27
N ALA A 101 -19.09 -3.61 6.56
CA ALA A 101 -19.75 -4.84 6.99
C ALA A 101 -19.13 -5.37 8.29
N ASN A 102 -17.80 -5.46 8.32
CA ASN A 102 -17.04 -5.95 9.47
C ASN A 102 -17.22 -5.07 10.71
N GLU A 103 -17.07 -3.75 10.58
CA GLU A 103 -17.28 -2.81 11.70
C GLU A 103 -18.71 -2.88 12.25
N THR A 104 -19.71 -2.99 11.37
CA THR A 104 -21.11 -3.10 11.80
C THR A 104 -21.36 -4.44 12.50
N ARG A 105 -20.69 -5.53 12.07
CA ARG A 105 -20.79 -6.86 12.68
C ARG A 105 -20.23 -6.85 14.09
N GLU A 106 -19.04 -6.27 14.24
CA GLU A 106 -18.39 -6.07 15.54
C GLU A 106 -19.23 -5.19 16.46
N PHE A 107 -19.85 -4.13 15.94
CA PHE A 107 -20.77 -3.28 16.72
C PHE A 107 -21.95 -4.08 17.28
N ARG A 108 -22.58 -4.94 16.48
CA ARG A 108 -23.71 -5.77 16.92
C ARG A 108 -23.29 -6.77 18.00
N GLN A 109 -22.14 -7.43 17.83
CA GLN A 109 -21.58 -8.37 18.81
C GLN A 109 -21.26 -7.66 20.14
N THR A 110 -20.54 -6.53 20.07
CA THR A 110 -20.21 -5.69 21.24
C THR A 110 -21.47 -5.21 21.97
N TYR A 111 -22.54 -4.90 21.22
CA TYR A 111 -23.80 -4.47 21.81
C TYR A 111 -24.51 -5.61 22.56
N GLN A 112 -24.44 -6.84 22.05
CA GLN A 112 -24.96 -8.02 22.74
C GLN A 112 -24.20 -8.29 24.04
N GLU A 113 -22.87 -8.24 24.00
CA GLU A 113 -22.03 -8.36 25.21
C GLU A 113 -22.37 -7.27 26.23
N TYR A 114 -22.61 -6.03 25.77
CA TYR A 114 -22.99 -4.93 26.64
C TYR A 114 -24.31 -5.21 27.36
N GLN A 115 -25.31 -5.72 26.64
CA GLN A 115 -26.60 -6.10 27.21
C GLN A 115 -26.45 -7.23 28.23
N GLU A 116 -25.62 -8.23 27.94
CA GLU A 116 -25.33 -9.32 28.87
C GLU A 116 -24.62 -8.83 30.13
N ALA A 117 -23.56 -8.03 29.99
CA ALA A 117 -22.86 -7.43 31.12
C ALA A 117 -23.81 -6.62 32.03
N ARG A 118 -24.77 -5.92 31.42
CA ARG A 118 -25.83 -5.21 32.16
C ARG A 118 -26.78 -6.14 32.89
N ARG A 119 -27.23 -7.24 32.27
CA ARG A 119 -28.10 -8.24 32.92
C ARG A 119 -27.40 -8.90 34.11
N ASN A 120 -26.10 -9.14 33.99
CA ASN A 120 -25.27 -9.75 35.03
C ASN A 120 -24.82 -8.75 36.12
N GLY A 121 -25.24 -7.48 36.05
CA GLY A 121 -24.85 -6.44 37.02
C GLY A 121 -23.37 -6.02 36.93
N ASN A 122 -22.63 -6.45 35.90
CA ASN A 122 -21.22 -6.11 35.71
C ASN A 122 -21.07 -4.70 35.10
N THR A 123 -21.25 -3.69 35.95
CA THR A 123 -21.25 -2.28 35.54
C THR A 123 -19.91 -1.80 34.98
N SER A 124 -18.78 -2.37 35.42
CA SER A 124 -17.45 -2.02 34.90
C SER A 124 -17.29 -2.50 33.46
N ARG A 125 -17.59 -3.77 33.17
CA ARG A 125 -17.55 -4.32 31.81
C ARG A 125 -18.55 -3.61 30.89
N ALA A 126 -19.77 -3.35 31.38
CA ALA A 126 -20.77 -2.61 30.61
C ALA A 126 -20.28 -1.19 30.19
N ARG A 127 -19.52 -0.50 31.06
CA ARG A 127 -18.93 0.81 30.72
C ARG A 127 -17.81 0.71 29.70
N GLN A 128 -16.98 -0.32 29.78
CA GLN A 128 -15.92 -0.57 28.78
C GLN A 128 -16.54 -0.81 27.40
N LEU A 129 -17.49 -1.75 27.30
CA LEU A 129 -18.21 -2.06 26.06
C LEU A 129 -18.98 -0.85 25.52
N ALA A 130 -19.58 -0.04 26.39
CA ALA A 130 -20.25 1.20 25.97
C ALA A 130 -19.31 2.25 25.37
N ARG A 131 -18.01 2.23 25.71
CA ARG A 131 -16.99 3.09 25.07
C ARG A 131 -16.51 2.50 23.75
N GLU A 132 -16.37 1.19 23.68
CA GLU A 132 -16.04 0.47 22.45
C GLU A 132 -17.12 0.70 21.37
N LEU A 133 -18.40 0.61 21.73
CA LEU A 133 -19.52 1.01 20.85
C LEU A 133 -19.44 2.46 20.37
N LEU A 134 -18.87 3.36 21.18
CA LEU A 134 -18.69 4.77 20.79
C LEU A 134 -17.57 4.96 19.77
N GLU A 135 -16.52 4.14 19.85
CA GLU A 135 -15.40 4.09 18.92
C GLU A 135 -15.87 3.48 17.60
N LEU A 136 -16.47 2.29 17.62
CA LEU A 136 -17.05 1.62 16.46
C LEU A 136 -18.07 2.48 15.72
N ARG A 137 -18.95 3.22 16.44
CA ARG A 137 -19.85 4.18 15.78
C ARG A 137 -19.09 5.23 14.97
N GLY A 138 -17.97 5.73 15.49
CA GLY A 138 -17.14 6.73 14.81
C GLY A 138 -16.46 6.19 13.55
N ASP A 139 -16.10 4.92 13.55
CA ASP A 139 -15.48 4.24 12.40
C ASP A 139 -16.55 3.92 11.33
N ILE A 140 -17.68 3.30 11.73
CA ILE A 140 -18.85 3.06 10.86
C ILE A 140 -19.35 4.33 10.17
N GLN A 141 -19.34 5.47 10.87
CA GLN A 141 -19.73 6.76 10.27
C GLN A 141 -18.76 7.22 9.17
N ARG A 142 -17.46 6.98 9.35
CA ARG A 142 -16.41 7.34 8.40
C ARG A 142 -16.49 6.43 7.18
N THR A 143 -16.44 5.12 7.41
CA THR A 143 -16.48 4.09 6.37
C THR A 143 -17.80 4.15 5.60
N GLY A 144 -18.95 4.35 6.27
CA GLY A 144 -20.22 4.55 5.57
C GLY A 144 -20.28 5.83 4.70
N THR A 145 -19.51 6.87 5.03
CA THR A 145 -19.35 8.05 4.17
C THR A 145 -18.50 7.74 2.94
N ASN A 146 -17.46 6.91 3.10
CA ASN A 146 -16.63 6.45 1.99
C ASN A 146 -17.40 5.51 1.05
N VAL A 147 -18.12 4.50 1.57
CA VAL A 147 -19.01 3.64 0.77
C VAL A 147 -19.98 4.48 -0.07
N SER A 148 -20.60 5.50 0.52
CA SER A 148 -21.52 6.37 -0.22
C SER A 148 -20.79 7.14 -1.34
N ARG A 149 -19.55 7.57 -1.10
CA ARG A 149 -18.72 8.27 -2.11
C ARG A 149 -18.34 7.32 -3.25
N SER A 150 -17.83 6.13 -2.93
CA SER A 150 -17.42 5.12 -3.92
C SER A 150 -18.62 4.64 -4.73
N ALA A 151 -19.80 4.47 -4.11
CA ALA A 151 -21.04 4.13 -4.81
C ALA A 151 -21.44 5.21 -5.82
N THR A 152 -21.42 6.49 -5.41
CA THR A 152 -21.67 7.61 -6.34
C THR A 152 -20.67 7.64 -7.49
N GLU A 153 -19.39 7.38 -7.22
CA GLU A 153 -18.33 7.35 -8.24
C GLU A 153 -18.53 6.24 -9.26
N VAL A 154 -18.78 5.01 -8.79
CA VAL A 154 -19.14 3.87 -9.64
C VAL A 154 -20.38 4.15 -10.47
N SER A 155 -21.44 4.72 -9.88
CA SER A 155 -22.66 5.05 -10.62
C SER A 155 -22.44 6.07 -11.74
N ASN A 156 -21.58 7.06 -11.52
CA ASN A 156 -21.26 8.07 -12.54
C ASN A 156 -20.41 7.52 -13.68
N ARG A 157 -19.51 6.57 -13.42
CA ARG A 157 -18.60 6.00 -14.43
C ARG A 157 -19.22 4.85 -15.23
N SER A 158 -19.93 3.94 -14.55
CA SER A 158 -20.44 2.71 -15.15
C SER A 158 -21.89 2.80 -15.65
N GLY A 159 -22.65 3.82 -15.22
CA GLY A 159 -24.08 3.94 -15.50
C GLY A 159 -24.98 3.01 -14.66
N VAL A 160 -24.42 2.20 -13.76
CA VAL A 160 -25.18 1.34 -12.85
C VAL A 160 -25.65 2.12 -11.63
N SER A 161 -26.95 2.09 -11.31
CA SER A 161 -27.48 2.81 -10.14
C SER A 161 -27.18 2.08 -8.83
N LEU A 162 -26.52 2.78 -7.90
CA LEU A 162 -26.20 2.29 -6.55
C LEU A 162 -26.92 3.08 -5.45
N GLU A 163 -28.05 3.73 -5.77
CA GLU A 163 -28.82 4.51 -4.80
C GLU A 163 -29.26 3.67 -3.58
N SER A 164 -29.62 2.40 -3.80
CA SER A 164 -29.95 1.45 -2.73
C SER A 164 -28.79 1.21 -1.77
N VAL A 165 -27.55 1.09 -2.29
CA VAL A 165 -26.34 0.94 -1.46
C VAL A 165 -26.17 2.15 -0.54
N GLU A 166 -26.29 3.36 -1.09
CA GLU A 166 -26.20 4.59 -0.30
C GLU A 166 -27.30 4.68 0.77
N GLN A 167 -28.55 4.34 0.40
CA GLN A 167 -29.69 4.39 1.31
C GLN A 167 -29.53 3.38 2.47
N ASN A 168 -29.14 2.15 2.15
CA ASN A 168 -28.95 1.07 3.11
C ASN A 168 -27.80 1.40 4.07
N THR A 169 -26.68 1.90 3.55
CA THR A 169 -25.55 2.39 4.34
C THR A 169 -25.97 3.51 5.30
N ARG A 170 -26.71 4.52 4.82
CA ARG A 170 -27.24 5.60 5.66
C ARG A 170 -28.21 5.09 6.73
N LEU A 171 -29.02 4.07 6.44
CA LEU A 171 -29.95 3.47 7.41
C LEU A 171 -29.20 2.70 8.50
N ALA A 172 -28.21 1.89 8.13
CA ALA A 172 -27.35 1.16 9.07
C ALA A 172 -26.61 2.14 10.00
N THR A 173 -25.95 3.16 9.45
CA THR A 173 -25.23 4.19 10.22
C THR A 173 -26.16 4.97 11.17
N ARG A 174 -27.40 5.25 10.76
CA ARG A 174 -28.41 5.88 11.63
C ARG A 174 -28.83 4.97 12.78
N ASN A 175 -29.02 3.66 12.53
CA ASN A 175 -29.34 2.69 13.58
C ASN A 175 -28.21 2.63 14.62
N VAL A 176 -26.97 2.45 14.19
CA VAL A 176 -25.77 2.45 15.05
C VAL A 176 -25.70 3.72 15.88
N SER A 177 -25.95 4.88 15.27
CA SER A 177 -25.94 6.18 15.95
C SER A 177 -27.02 6.28 17.04
N ASN A 178 -28.25 5.83 16.75
CA ASN A 178 -29.37 5.86 17.69
C ASN A 178 -29.16 4.88 18.86
N THR A 179 -28.68 3.68 18.57
CA THR A 179 -28.34 2.67 19.58
C THR A 179 -27.26 3.19 20.52
N THR A 180 -26.16 3.71 19.97
CA THR A 180 -25.07 4.28 20.77
C THR A 180 -25.51 5.47 21.60
N LYS A 181 -26.38 6.35 21.05
CA LYS A 181 -26.93 7.49 21.80
C LYS A 181 -27.65 7.00 23.07
N THR A 182 -28.48 5.98 22.93
CA THR A 182 -29.23 5.37 24.04
C THR A 182 -28.30 4.75 25.09
N VAL A 183 -27.28 4.00 24.64
CA VAL A 183 -26.26 3.42 25.53
C VAL A 183 -25.56 4.52 26.33
N VAL A 184 -25.09 5.56 25.64
CA VAL A 184 -24.34 6.65 26.28
C VAL A 184 -25.18 7.41 27.31
N THR A 185 -26.42 7.75 26.99
CA THR A 185 -27.30 8.48 27.92
C THR A 185 -27.70 7.65 29.13
N THR A 186 -27.64 6.32 29.01
CA THR A 186 -27.99 5.40 30.10
C THR A 186 -26.78 5.11 30.99
N VAL A 187 -25.60 4.93 30.40
CA VAL A 187 -24.41 4.42 31.10
C VAL A 187 -23.56 5.51 31.72
N PHE A 188 -23.48 6.69 31.08
CA PHE A 188 -22.53 7.73 31.45
C PHE A 188 -23.19 9.00 31.99
N LEU A 189 -22.62 9.52 33.08
CA LEU A 189 -22.95 10.83 33.61
C LEU A 189 -22.38 11.93 32.70
N PRO A 190 -23.20 12.91 32.29
CA PRO A 190 -22.73 14.06 31.52
C PRO A 190 -21.68 14.87 32.29
N THR A 191 -20.64 15.29 31.58
CA THR A 191 -19.58 16.15 32.11
C THR A 191 -19.42 17.39 31.25
N ALA A 192 -19.08 18.49 31.89
CA ALA A 192 -18.63 19.73 31.29
C ALA A 192 -17.15 19.98 31.66
N MET A 193 -16.46 20.69 30.79
CA MET A 193 -15.05 21.02 30.95
C MET A 193 -14.86 22.51 30.70
N THR A 194 -14.08 23.17 31.54
CA THR A 194 -13.57 24.52 31.29
C THR A 194 -12.14 24.43 30.79
N ALA A 195 -11.73 25.36 29.93
CA ALA A 195 -10.35 25.54 29.51
C ALA A 195 -10.06 27.02 29.42
N THR A 196 -9.11 27.47 30.22
CA THR A 196 -8.65 28.84 30.28
C THR A 196 -7.18 28.86 29.94
N ARG A 197 -6.81 29.72 29.00
CA ARG A 197 -5.43 29.96 28.66
C ARG A 197 -4.78 30.79 29.76
N GLU A 198 -3.59 30.38 30.18
CA GLU A 198 -2.73 31.21 31.04
C GLU A 198 -1.95 32.18 30.15
N GLY A 199 -2.19 33.48 30.32
CA GLY A 199 -1.57 34.55 29.53
C GLY A 199 -2.32 34.91 28.24
N THR A 200 -1.99 36.07 27.67
CA THR A 200 -2.69 36.67 26.52
C THR A 200 -1.83 36.84 25.27
N GLY A 201 -0.51 36.59 25.36
CA GLY A 201 0.44 36.80 24.26
C GLY A 201 0.23 35.84 23.08
N ASN A 202 1.15 35.80 22.12
CA ASN A 202 1.14 34.75 21.11
C ASN A 202 1.83 33.48 21.66
N ILE A 203 1.55 32.32 21.05
CA ILE A 203 2.22 31.06 21.43
C ILE A 203 3.27 30.72 20.38
N SER A 204 4.39 30.17 20.81
CA SER A 204 5.52 29.83 19.96
C SER A 204 6.22 28.60 20.53
N ALA A 205 7.22 28.05 19.84
CA ALA A 205 7.99 26.97 20.44
C ALA A 205 8.79 27.43 21.68
N ARG A 206 8.97 28.75 21.87
CA ARG A 206 9.58 29.35 23.08
C ARG A 206 8.56 29.63 24.16
N ASP A 207 7.36 30.02 23.74
CA ASP A 207 6.27 30.45 24.59
C ASP A 207 5.13 29.42 24.47
N PRO A 208 5.23 28.29 25.19
CA PRO A 208 4.25 27.23 25.08
C PRO A 208 2.88 27.72 25.53
N LEU A 209 1.84 27.16 24.91
CA LEU A 209 0.50 27.34 25.39
C LEU A 209 0.31 26.60 26.70
N VAL A 210 -0.03 27.32 27.77
CA VAL A 210 -0.50 26.69 29.00
C VAL A 210 -2.01 26.85 29.12
N VAL A 211 -2.70 25.73 29.31
CA VAL A 211 -4.15 25.68 29.53
C VAL A 211 -4.41 25.03 30.87
N SER A 212 -5.20 25.70 31.71
CA SER A 212 -5.73 25.14 32.95
C SER A 212 -7.25 25.15 32.94
N GLY A 213 -7.84 24.29 33.74
CA GLY A 213 -9.29 24.22 33.84
C GLY A 213 -9.76 23.11 34.76
N THR A 214 -11.07 22.89 34.73
CA THR A 214 -11.73 21.91 35.58
C THR A 214 -12.66 21.02 34.77
N VAL A 215 -12.82 19.78 35.20
CA VAL A 215 -13.85 18.85 34.73
C VAL A 215 -14.88 18.68 35.84
N GLN A 216 -16.15 18.89 35.49
CA GLN A 216 -17.26 18.82 36.43
C GLN A 216 -18.47 18.13 35.78
N THR A 217 -19.35 17.56 36.59
CA THR A 217 -20.66 17.08 36.14
C THR A 217 -21.64 18.24 35.95
N SER A 218 -22.79 17.98 35.35
CA SER A 218 -23.84 18.99 35.14
C SER A 218 -24.37 19.63 36.43
N ASN A 219 -24.27 18.93 37.57
CA ASN A 219 -24.63 19.44 38.89
C ASN A 219 -23.46 20.15 39.62
N GLY A 220 -22.33 20.41 38.95
CA GLY A 220 -21.17 21.11 39.51
C GLY A 220 -20.21 20.27 40.35
N SER A 221 -20.45 18.96 40.51
CA SER A 221 -19.53 18.09 41.24
C SER A 221 -18.23 17.90 40.46
N ARG A 222 -17.08 17.95 41.15
CA ARG A 222 -15.77 17.74 40.52
C ARG A 222 -15.60 16.30 40.06
N VAL A 223 -15.01 16.13 38.88
CA VAL A 223 -14.75 14.82 38.27
C VAL A 223 -13.29 14.46 38.48
N PRO A 224 -12.96 13.51 39.37
CA PRO A 224 -11.57 13.11 39.59
C PRO A 224 -11.08 12.17 38.48
N ASN A 225 -9.75 12.13 38.31
CA ASN A 225 -9.03 11.18 37.45
C ASN A 225 -9.34 11.32 35.94
N GLY A 226 -8.57 10.59 35.13
CA GLY A 226 -8.63 10.63 33.67
C GLY A 226 -7.56 11.54 33.07
N SER A 227 -7.65 11.75 31.76
CA SER A 227 -6.66 12.55 31.04
C SER A 227 -7.32 13.62 30.19
N VAL A 228 -6.69 14.78 30.11
CA VAL A 228 -7.01 15.79 29.12
C VAL A 228 -6.03 15.66 27.98
N VAL A 229 -6.54 15.65 26.75
CA VAL A 229 -5.77 15.60 25.52
C VAL A 229 -6.01 16.88 24.74
N LEU A 230 -4.94 17.59 24.42
CA LEU A 230 -4.96 18.64 23.41
C LEU A 230 -4.54 18.03 22.08
N ALA A 231 -5.39 18.16 21.07
CA ALA A 231 -5.11 17.69 19.71
C ALA A 231 -5.05 18.87 18.74
N THR A 232 -4.02 18.88 17.88
CA THR A 232 -3.87 19.90 16.83
C THR A 232 -4.04 19.27 15.46
N GLY A 233 -4.97 19.75 14.64
CA GLY A 233 -5.18 19.33 13.26
C GLY A 233 -5.78 20.49 12.45
N PRO A 234 -5.60 20.55 11.11
CA PRO A 234 -6.11 21.66 10.30
C PRO A 234 -7.65 21.69 10.13
N GLY A 235 -8.41 20.91 10.90
CA GLY A 235 -9.88 20.85 10.83
C GLY A 235 -10.43 19.70 11.68
N ARG A 236 -11.75 19.48 11.63
CA ARG A 236 -12.42 18.38 12.33
C ARG A 236 -12.05 16.98 11.78
N ASP A 237 -11.67 16.91 10.49
CA ASP A 237 -11.47 15.65 9.76
C ASP A 237 -10.03 15.41 9.28
N ALA A 238 -9.08 16.23 9.75
CA ALA A 238 -7.68 16.10 9.37
C ALA A 238 -6.89 15.30 10.42
N PRO A 239 -5.86 14.54 10.01
CA PRO A 239 -5.05 13.74 10.92
C PRO A 239 -4.46 14.63 12.02
N VAL A 240 -4.52 14.13 13.26
CA VAL A 240 -3.99 14.82 14.42
C VAL A 240 -2.47 14.93 14.28
N VAL A 241 -1.98 16.17 14.16
CA VAL A 241 -0.56 16.51 13.92
C VAL A 241 0.27 16.41 15.21
N SER A 242 -0.33 16.67 16.37
CA SER A 242 0.31 16.54 17.68
C SER A 242 -0.73 16.30 18.79
N ARG A 243 -0.34 15.54 19.81
CA ARG A 243 -1.13 15.24 21.00
C ARG A 243 -0.31 15.51 22.25
N THR A 244 -0.82 16.39 23.11
CA THR A 244 -0.28 16.58 24.46
C THR A 244 -1.31 16.10 25.47
N ARG A 245 -0.84 15.45 26.54
CA ARG A 245 -1.71 14.92 27.60
C ARG A 245 -1.36 15.50 28.96
N ALA A 246 -2.37 15.69 29.79
CA ALA A 246 -2.24 16.02 31.20
C ALA A 246 -3.21 15.15 32.01
N ALA A 247 -2.83 14.79 33.23
CA ALA A 247 -3.74 14.09 34.14
C ALA A 247 -4.75 15.08 34.76
N VAL A 248 -5.97 14.60 35.00
CA VAL A 248 -6.93 15.30 35.86
C VAL A 248 -6.69 14.82 37.29
N ASN A 249 -6.49 15.76 38.21
CA ASN A 249 -6.19 15.44 39.60
C ASN A 249 -7.47 15.04 40.38
N ALA A 250 -7.32 14.80 41.70
CA ALA A 250 -8.43 14.42 42.56
C ALA A 250 -9.48 15.54 42.76
N SER A 251 -9.10 16.82 42.60
CA SER A 251 -10.03 17.97 42.64
C SER A 251 -10.71 18.24 41.30
N GLY A 252 -10.46 17.43 40.27
CA GLY A 252 -11.01 17.60 38.94
C GLY A 252 -10.36 18.73 38.13
N GLU A 253 -9.20 19.21 38.57
CA GLU A 253 -8.40 20.22 37.88
C GLU A 253 -7.35 19.57 36.98
N TYR A 254 -6.95 20.30 35.95
CA TYR A 254 -5.85 19.91 35.07
C TYR A 254 -5.05 21.15 34.64
N ARG A 255 -3.79 20.93 34.31
CA ARG A 255 -2.91 21.91 33.68
C ARG A 255 -2.09 21.24 32.59
N LEU A 256 -2.17 21.75 31.38
CA LEU A 256 -1.56 21.20 30.18
C LEU A 256 -0.66 22.26 29.54
N SER A 257 0.58 21.89 29.21
CA SER A 257 1.54 22.74 28.50
C SER A 257 1.81 22.17 27.11
N TYR A 258 1.47 22.92 26.07
CA TYR A 258 1.62 22.54 24.68
C TYR A 258 2.65 23.43 23.99
N GLN A 259 3.74 22.82 23.53
CA GLN A 259 4.80 23.49 22.76
C GLN A 259 4.56 23.26 21.26
N PRO A 260 4.17 24.30 20.49
CA PRO A 260 3.90 24.17 19.07
C PRO A 260 5.21 24.00 18.27
N THR A 261 5.32 22.89 17.51
CA THR A 261 6.50 22.61 16.64
C THR A 261 6.13 22.51 15.17
N THR A 262 5.11 21.72 14.83
CA THR A 262 4.69 21.42 13.46
C THR A 262 3.31 21.97 13.10
N VAL A 263 2.62 22.63 14.05
CA VAL A 263 1.34 23.28 13.77
C VAL A 263 1.54 24.49 12.87
N ARG A 264 0.53 24.83 12.06
CA ARG A 264 0.56 25.99 11.17
C ARG A 264 0.54 27.30 11.99
N THR A 265 1.25 28.32 11.53
CA THR A 265 1.25 29.67 12.12
C THR A 265 -0.06 30.42 11.95
N GLY A 266 -0.28 31.51 12.68
CA GLY A 266 -1.51 32.32 12.65
C GLY A 266 -2.58 31.84 13.63
N ASN A 267 -3.81 32.30 13.44
CA ASN A 267 -4.92 31.97 14.36
C ASN A 267 -5.30 30.49 14.26
N ARG A 268 -5.35 29.83 15.41
CA ARG A 268 -5.67 28.41 15.56
C ARG A 268 -6.71 28.19 16.63
N THR A 269 -7.64 27.29 16.31
CA THR A 269 -8.60 26.72 17.26
C THR A 269 -8.09 25.36 17.67
N LEU A 270 -7.74 25.20 18.94
CA LEU A 270 -7.19 23.98 19.51
C LEU A 270 -8.28 23.26 20.31
N SER A 271 -8.48 21.98 20.02
CA SER A 271 -9.49 21.17 20.73
C SER A 271 -8.85 20.51 21.95
N VAL A 272 -9.43 20.77 23.11
CA VAL A 272 -9.05 20.19 24.39
C VAL A 272 -10.16 19.22 24.80
N ARG A 273 -9.82 17.95 24.99
CA ARG A 273 -10.77 16.88 25.26
C ARG A 273 -10.43 16.16 26.56
N TYR A 274 -11.40 16.08 27.47
CA TYR A 274 -11.36 15.15 28.58
C TYR A 274 -11.66 13.73 28.10
N VAL A 275 -10.77 12.80 28.44
CA VAL A 275 -10.81 11.37 28.16
C VAL A 275 -10.87 10.63 29.50
N PRO A 276 -12.07 10.16 29.89
CA PRO A 276 -12.24 9.36 31.10
C PRO A 276 -11.55 8.00 30.97
N PRO A 277 -11.16 7.36 32.09
CA PRO A 277 -10.74 5.96 32.10
C PRO A 277 -11.83 5.02 31.55
N ALA A 278 -11.44 3.85 31.01
CA ALA A 278 -12.37 2.94 30.33
C ALA A 278 -13.59 2.52 31.18
N ALA A 279 -13.38 2.19 32.46
CA ALA A 279 -14.45 1.80 33.38
C ALA A 279 -15.16 2.99 34.06
N SER A 280 -14.81 4.23 33.73
CA SER A 280 -15.35 5.42 34.38
C SER A 280 -16.82 5.65 34.05
N VAL A 281 -17.56 6.17 35.04
CA VAL A 281 -18.98 6.54 34.89
C VAL A 281 -19.14 7.84 34.10
N TYR A 282 -18.07 8.61 33.92
CA TYR A 282 -18.14 9.94 33.34
C TYR A 282 -18.04 9.89 31.82
N ARG A 283 -18.80 10.75 31.15
CA ARG A 283 -18.71 10.94 29.70
C ARG A 283 -17.44 11.72 29.33
N ALA A 284 -16.98 11.58 28.09
CA ALA A 284 -15.97 12.51 27.55
C ALA A 284 -16.57 13.90 27.33
N ALA A 285 -15.76 14.95 27.48
CA ALA A 285 -16.13 16.34 27.21
C ALA A 285 -15.06 17.02 26.38
N ASN A 286 -15.42 18.04 25.62
CA ASN A 286 -14.50 18.82 24.81
C ASN A 286 -14.81 20.31 24.87
N VAL A 287 -13.76 21.12 24.74
CA VAL A 287 -13.81 22.58 24.68
C VAL A 287 -12.72 23.06 23.74
N SER A 288 -12.94 24.21 23.10
CA SER A 288 -11.96 24.79 22.18
C SER A 288 -11.29 26.00 22.80
N VAL A 289 -9.97 26.13 22.60
CA VAL A 289 -9.17 27.29 22.98
C VAL A 289 -8.63 27.94 21.72
N GLN A 290 -8.74 29.26 21.62
CA GLN A 290 -8.14 30.02 20.52
C GLN A 290 -6.74 30.48 20.92
N ALA A 291 -5.79 30.38 19.99
CA ALA A 291 -4.45 30.88 20.15
C ALA A 291 -3.86 31.31 18.80
N THR A 292 -2.99 32.32 18.84
CA THR A 292 -2.23 32.75 17.67
C THR A 292 -0.83 32.15 17.75
N VAL A 293 -0.46 31.37 16.74
CA VAL A 293 0.84 30.69 16.67
C VAL A 293 1.83 31.55 15.90
N GLU A 294 2.93 31.93 16.54
CA GLU A 294 4.06 32.61 15.89
C GLU A 294 5.15 31.61 15.49
N PRO A 295 5.78 31.81 14.31
CA PRO A 295 6.93 31.02 13.91
C PRO A 295 8.16 31.40 14.72
N VAL A 296 8.99 30.41 15.03
CA VAL A 296 10.36 30.62 15.48
C VAL A 296 11.34 29.96 14.52
N VAL A 297 12.47 30.61 14.29
CA VAL A 297 13.55 30.05 13.46
C VAL A 297 14.51 29.29 14.36
N ALA A 298 14.78 28.03 13.99
CA ALA A 298 15.75 27.17 14.65
C ALA A 298 16.86 26.78 13.67
N THR A 299 18.07 26.66 14.19
CA THR A 299 19.27 26.27 13.43
C THR A 299 19.61 24.82 13.74
N VAL A 300 20.17 24.10 12.76
CA VAL A 300 20.64 22.72 12.94
C VAL A 300 22.16 22.73 12.98
N ALA A 301 22.73 22.30 14.11
CA ALA A 301 24.13 21.96 14.21
C ALA A 301 24.33 20.49 13.83
N LEU A 302 25.22 20.22 12.88
CA LEU A 302 25.60 18.86 12.47
C LEU A 302 26.98 18.52 13.00
N GLN A 303 27.07 17.40 13.71
CA GLN A 303 28.28 16.84 14.30
C GLN A 303 28.46 15.38 13.87
N ASP A 304 29.68 14.86 13.99
CA ASP A 304 30.01 13.46 13.72
C ASP A 304 29.53 12.96 12.35
N VAL A 305 29.62 13.84 11.33
CA VAL A 305 29.19 13.52 9.98
C VAL A 305 30.17 12.55 9.33
N THR A 306 29.64 11.52 8.68
CA THR A 306 30.43 10.52 7.97
C THR A 306 31.20 11.16 6.82
N GLY A 307 32.52 11.05 6.80
CA GLY A 307 33.35 11.77 5.82
C GLY A 307 33.41 11.11 4.43
N THR A 308 33.55 9.78 4.35
CA THR A 308 33.68 9.04 3.09
C THR A 308 32.87 7.76 3.15
N VAL A 309 32.15 7.45 2.07
CA VAL A 309 31.24 6.30 1.98
C VAL A 309 31.25 5.64 0.61
N ARG A 310 30.91 4.34 0.60
CA ARG A 310 30.72 3.47 -0.56
C ARG A 310 29.32 2.86 -0.53
N TYR A 311 28.94 2.15 -1.58
CA TYR A 311 27.67 1.42 -1.63
C TYR A 311 27.57 0.46 -0.43
N GLY A 312 26.40 0.43 0.21
CA GLY A 312 26.14 -0.36 1.42
C GLY A 312 26.57 0.31 2.73
N ASP A 313 27.47 1.30 2.69
CA ASP A 313 27.88 2.02 3.90
C ASP A 313 26.72 2.82 4.48
N THR A 314 26.73 2.99 5.81
CA THR A 314 25.80 3.87 6.50
C THR A 314 26.32 5.31 6.44
N VAL A 315 25.50 6.22 5.91
CA VAL A 315 25.73 7.66 5.93
C VAL A 315 24.98 8.25 7.11
N GLY A 316 25.62 9.14 7.86
CA GLY A 316 24.92 9.82 8.93
C GLY A 316 25.70 10.88 9.68
N GLY A 317 25.09 11.34 10.76
CA GLY A 317 25.64 12.27 11.74
C GLY A 317 24.68 12.49 12.90
N ILE A 318 25.05 13.39 13.80
CA ILE A 318 24.19 13.83 14.90
C ILE A 318 23.73 15.25 14.58
N ALA A 319 22.42 15.45 14.51
CA ALA A 319 21.81 16.76 14.41
C ALA A 319 21.34 17.22 15.78
N THR A 320 21.72 18.43 16.17
CA THR A 320 21.17 19.14 17.33
C THR A 320 20.37 20.32 16.80
N LEU A 321 19.09 20.37 17.14
CA LEU A 321 18.24 21.50 16.81
C LEU A 321 18.34 22.55 17.93
N GLU A 322 18.85 23.71 17.58
CA GLU A 322 19.10 24.80 18.52
C GLU A 322 18.15 25.95 18.24
N LEU A 323 17.60 26.47 19.33
CA LEU A 323 16.78 27.66 19.31
C LEU A 323 17.50 28.74 20.10
N ALA A 324 18.21 29.63 19.39
CA ALA A 324 18.93 30.72 20.02
C ALA A 324 17.95 31.73 20.62
N ALA A 325 17.87 31.78 21.95
CA ALA A 325 17.11 32.80 22.68
C ALA A 325 17.98 33.31 23.83
N ASP A 326 18.28 34.62 23.84
CA ASP A 326 18.95 35.30 24.96
C ASP A 326 20.24 34.62 25.48
N GLY A 327 20.99 33.96 24.60
CA GLY A 327 22.23 33.25 24.92
C GLY A 327 22.05 31.85 25.55
N VAL A 328 20.81 31.36 25.68
CA VAL A 328 20.50 30.01 26.18
C VAL A 328 19.92 29.17 25.04
N ASN A 329 20.53 28.03 24.75
CA ASN A 329 20.02 27.08 23.77
C ASN A 329 18.89 26.26 24.39
N THR A 330 17.67 26.47 23.89
CA THR A 330 16.50 25.66 24.28
C THR A 330 16.35 24.48 23.33
N SER A 331 16.34 23.27 23.89
CA SER A 331 16.09 22.03 23.15
C SER A 331 14.66 21.97 22.62
N LEU A 332 14.50 21.57 21.36
CA LEU A 332 13.20 21.42 20.70
C LEU A 332 12.90 19.96 20.39
N PRO A 333 12.12 19.26 21.24
CA PRO A 333 11.77 17.86 21.00
C PRO A 333 10.67 17.67 19.94
N GLY A 334 10.64 16.50 19.33
CA GLY A 334 9.58 16.04 18.43
C GLY A 334 9.55 16.70 17.04
N VAL A 335 10.55 17.53 16.70
CA VAL A 335 10.67 18.20 15.40
C VAL A 335 11.14 17.19 14.35
N PRO A 336 10.38 16.96 13.26
CA PRO A 336 10.80 16.04 12.21
C PRO A 336 11.90 16.68 11.36
N LEU A 337 13.02 15.97 11.21
CA LEU A 337 14.13 16.31 10.34
C LEU A 337 14.28 15.24 9.26
N THR A 338 14.38 15.69 8.01
CA THR A 338 14.65 14.85 6.84
C THR A 338 16.08 15.04 6.41
N THR A 339 16.79 13.93 6.23
CA THR A 339 18.20 13.90 5.81
C THR A 339 18.29 13.38 4.40
N SER A 340 19.10 14.03 3.57
CA SER A 340 19.30 13.65 2.18
C SER A 340 20.77 13.78 1.77
N LEU A 341 21.24 12.94 0.85
CA LEU A 341 22.58 13.01 0.27
C LEU A 341 22.47 13.09 -1.25
N GLY A 342 23.12 14.08 -1.87
CA GLY A 342 23.04 14.26 -3.32
C GLY A 342 21.59 14.46 -3.84
N GLY A 343 20.69 14.95 -2.98
CA GLY A 343 19.27 15.13 -3.28
C GLY A 343 18.39 13.88 -3.09
N ARG A 344 18.96 12.72 -2.70
CA ARG A 344 18.20 11.51 -2.36
C ARG A 344 17.95 11.45 -0.86
N GLU A 345 16.71 11.20 -0.45
CA GLU A 345 16.37 11.03 0.97
C GLU A 345 17.05 9.77 1.54
N LEU A 346 17.59 9.90 2.76
CA LEU A 346 18.20 8.82 3.53
C LEU A 346 17.26 8.34 4.62
N VAL A 347 16.77 9.28 5.43
CA VAL A 347 15.96 9.00 6.60
C VAL A 347 15.20 10.27 7.02
N THR A 348 14.00 10.06 7.56
CA THR A 348 13.27 11.08 8.31
C THR A 348 13.18 10.64 9.78
N SER A 349 13.57 11.51 10.71
CA SER A 349 13.63 11.21 12.16
C SER A 349 13.15 12.41 12.99
N ARG A 350 12.85 12.22 14.28
CA ARG A 350 12.41 13.30 15.17
C ARG A 350 13.44 13.59 16.24
N THR A 351 13.58 14.85 16.61
CA THR A 351 14.42 15.27 17.75
C THR A 351 13.91 14.67 19.06
N GLY A 352 14.85 14.22 19.91
CA GLY A 352 14.58 13.72 21.25
C GLY A 352 14.31 14.85 22.27
N PRO A 353 14.11 14.49 23.56
CA PRO A 353 13.88 15.45 24.65
C PRO A 353 14.95 16.54 24.79
N ASP A 354 16.18 16.23 24.40
CA ASP A 354 17.35 17.11 24.41
C ASP A 354 17.54 17.89 23.09
N GLY A 355 16.61 17.76 22.13
CA GLY A 355 16.70 18.40 20.83
C GLY A 355 17.68 17.72 19.86
N ARG A 356 18.27 16.58 20.23
CA ARG A 356 19.23 15.84 19.41
C ARG A 356 18.55 14.70 18.65
N VAL A 357 19.11 14.34 17.50
CA VAL A 357 18.70 13.15 16.74
C VAL A 357 19.88 12.55 16.01
N THR A 358 19.96 11.22 16.03
CA THR A 358 20.92 10.48 15.20
C THR A 358 20.30 10.25 13.84
N LEU A 359 20.97 10.71 12.79
CA LEU A 359 20.53 10.59 11.41
C LEU A 359 21.40 9.53 10.77
N ARG A 360 20.87 8.32 10.53
CA ARG A 360 21.62 7.22 9.92
C ARG A 360 20.76 6.49 8.90
N GLY A 361 21.30 6.28 7.71
CA GLY A 361 20.66 5.49 6.65
C GLY A 361 21.69 4.93 5.66
N PRO A 362 21.36 3.84 4.94
CA PRO A 362 22.26 3.29 3.93
C PRO A 362 22.42 4.27 2.76
N LEU A 363 23.60 4.28 2.14
CA LEU A 363 23.86 5.08 0.94
C LEU A 363 22.98 4.61 -0.24
N PRO A 364 22.09 5.45 -0.80
CA PRO A 364 21.26 5.06 -1.93
C PRO A 364 22.10 4.87 -3.19
N VAL A 365 21.75 3.86 -3.98
CA VAL A 365 22.49 3.51 -5.20
C VAL A 365 22.54 4.64 -6.23
N ARG A 366 21.50 5.47 -6.31
CA ARG A 366 21.37 6.58 -7.28
C ARG A 366 21.95 7.90 -6.79
N VAL A 367 22.99 7.84 -5.96
CA VAL A 367 23.80 9.01 -5.57
C VAL A 367 25.08 8.99 -6.40
N ALA A 368 25.39 10.10 -7.09
CA ALA A 368 26.58 10.16 -7.92
C ALA A 368 27.88 10.11 -7.09
N PRO A 369 28.96 9.47 -7.59
CA PRO A 369 30.29 9.56 -6.99
C PRO A 369 30.79 11.01 -6.89
N GLY A 370 31.77 11.23 -6.01
CA GLY A 370 32.38 12.52 -5.75
C GLY A 370 31.88 13.18 -4.46
N THR A 371 32.16 14.47 -4.30
CA THR A 371 31.71 15.24 -3.14
C THR A 371 30.23 15.55 -3.27
N GLN A 372 29.41 14.99 -2.36
CA GLN A 372 27.96 15.16 -2.34
C GLN A 372 27.53 15.89 -1.07
N PRO A 373 26.54 16.80 -1.14
CA PRO A 373 26.05 17.50 0.03
C PRO A 373 25.10 16.60 0.83
N LEU A 374 25.45 16.31 2.08
CA LEU A 374 24.53 15.84 3.10
C LEU A 374 23.72 17.03 3.59
N ARG A 375 22.41 17.02 3.36
CA ARG A 375 21.50 18.10 3.72
C ARG A 375 20.51 17.62 4.76
N VAL A 376 20.35 18.41 5.82
CA VAL A 376 19.32 18.20 6.83
C VAL A 376 18.33 19.34 6.74
N ARG A 377 17.05 19.00 6.65
CA ARG A 377 15.93 19.94 6.53
C ARG A 377 14.89 19.60 7.58
N GLY A 378 14.20 20.61 8.10
CA GLY A 378 13.03 20.42 8.95
C GLY A 378 11.79 21.07 8.36
N PRO A 379 10.77 21.33 9.18
CA PRO A 379 9.58 22.04 8.74
C PRO A 379 9.95 23.42 8.16
N SER A 380 9.27 23.78 7.07
CA SER A 380 9.49 25.01 6.32
C SER A 380 8.52 26.13 6.74
N ALA A 381 8.51 27.23 5.98
CA ALA A 381 7.66 28.39 6.22
C ALA A 381 6.17 28.04 6.45
N GLY A 382 5.51 28.80 7.32
CA GLY A 382 4.11 28.57 7.70
C GLY A 382 3.92 27.47 8.75
N ARG A 383 4.98 27.11 9.48
CA ARG A 383 4.99 26.18 10.62
C ARG A 383 5.54 26.89 11.86
N ALA A 384 5.15 26.39 13.04
CA ALA A 384 5.54 26.97 14.33
C ALA A 384 7.05 26.98 14.55
N VAL A 385 7.76 25.95 14.07
CA VAL A 385 9.22 25.95 13.96
C VAL A 385 9.59 25.94 12.49
N VAL A 386 10.44 26.89 12.10
CA VAL A 386 11.08 26.94 10.79
C VAL A 386 12.53 26.52 10.98
N VAL A 387 12.95 25.49 10.25
CA VAL A 387 14.31 24.97 10.35
C VAL A 387 15.11 25.40 9.13
N GLU A 388 16.21 26.11 9.37
CA GLU A 388 17.13 26.46 8.31
C GLU A 388 17.88 25.21 7.80
N PRO A 389 17.93 24.96 6.48
CA PRO A 389 18.64 23.81 5.96
C PRO A 389 20.15 23.89 6.20
N THR A 390 20.70 22.93 6.94
CA THR A 390 22.16 22.78 7.13
C THR A 390 22.73 21.78 6.13
N ARG A 391 23.97 22.01 5.69
CA ARG A 391 24.67 21.14 4.75
C ARG A 391 26.10 20.86 5.20
N GLN A 392 26.55 19.64 4.99
CA GLN A 392 27.96 19.24 5.08
C GLN A 392 28.34 18.37 3.88
N GLU A 393 29.63 18.28 3.60
CA GLU A 393 30.15 17.51 2.47
C GLU A 393 30.48 16.08 2.89
N VAL A 394 30.09 15.12 2.03
CA VAL A 394 30.41 13.71 2.18
C VAL A 394 30.99 13.21 0.86
N ARG A 395 32.13 12.51 0.92
CA ARG A 395 32.75 11.95 -0.28
C ARG A 395 32.17 10.57 -0.60
N VAL A 396 31.44 10.49 -1.70
CA VAL A 396 30.92 9.23 -2.23
C VAL A 396 31.95 8.61 -3.17
N GLN A 397 32.36 7.38 -2.88
CA GLN A 397 33.25 6.61 -3.74
C GLN A 397 32.44 5.60 -4.56
N SER A 398 32.89 5.39 -5.79
CA SER A 398 32.33 4.32 -6.62
C SER A 398 32.69 2.97 -6.02
N SER A 399 31.77 2.01 -6.11
CA SER A 399 31.99 0.63 -5.66
C SER A 399 32.08 -0.30 -6.86
N ALA A 400 33.11 -1.16 -6.89
CA ALA A 400 33.25 -2.17 -7.92
C ALA A 400 32.06 -3.13 -7.88
N THR A 401 31.53 -3.46 -9.05
CA THR A 401 30.42 -4.40 -9.19
C THR A 401 30.91 -5.75 -9.71
N GLN A 402 30.23 -6.81 -9.28
CA GLN A 402 30.42 -8.17 -9.77
C GLN A 402 29.14 -8.56 -10.51
N LEU A 403 29.32 -9.01 -11.77
CA LEU A 403 28.22 -9.44 -12.62
C LEU A 403 28.49 -10.85 -13.11
N ASP A 404 27.67 -11.80 -12.68
CA ASP A 404 27.70 -13.17 -13.19
C ASP A 404 26.51 -13.44 -14.09
N ALA A 405 26.68 -14.27 -15.11
CA ALA A 405 25.59 -14.69 -15.96
C ALA A 405 25.76 -16.16 -16.34
N ARG A 406 24.64 -16.84 -16.50
CA ARG A 406 24.50 -18.15 -17.12
C ARG A 406 23.43 -18.05 -18.18
N ALA A 407 23.70 -18.61 -19.34
CA ALA A 407 22.78 -18.58 -20.47
C ALA A 407 22.65 -19.97 -21.08
N VAL A 408 21.42 -20.41 -21.31
CA VAL A 408 21.10 -21.74 -21.86
C VAL A 408 19.93 -21.64 -22.84
N GLN A 409 19.97 -22.43 -23.92
CA GLN A 409 18.84 -22.53 -24.84
C GLN A 409 17.64 -23.16 -24.12
N THR A 410 16.43 -22.62 -24.27
CA THR A 410 15.23 -23.11 -23.55
C THR A 410 14.71 -24.43 -24.12
N ALA A 411 14.70 -24.57 -25.44
CA ALA A 411 14.38 -25.82 -26.11
C ALA A 411 15.09 -25.91 -27.47
N THR A 412 15.39 -27.13 -27.91
CA THR A 412 16.02 -27.37 -29.21
C THR A 412 15.10 -26.90 -30.33
N GLY A 413 15.62 -26.11 -31.26
CA GLY A 413 14.85 -25.53 -32.37
C GLY A 413 14.10 -24.24 -32.06
N GLU A 414 14.04 -23.82 -30.80
CA GLU A 414 13.58 -22.48 -30.45
C GLU A 414 14.73 -21.47 -30.50
N ARG A 415 14.46 -20.27 -31.03
CA ARG A 415 15.38 -19.11 -30.96
C ARG A 415 15.31 -18.40 -29.61
N ARG A 416 15.17 -19.14 -28.51
CA ARG A 416 15.02 -18.59 -27.15
C ARG A 416 16.16 -19.06 -26.24
N VAL A 417 16.78 -18.09 -25.56
CA VAL A 417 17.85 -18.31 -24.59
C VAL A 417 17.40 -17.77 -23.24
N ARG A 418 17.41 -18.61 -22.22
CA ARG A 418 17.21 -18.20 -20.83
C ARG A 418 18.52 -17.68 -20.28
N VAL A 419 18.50 -16.47 -19.75
CA VAL A 419 19.62 -15.78 -19.11
C VAL A 419 19.26 -15.60 -17.63
N VAL A 420 20.16 -16.02 -16.75
CA VAL A 420 20.04 -15.84 -15.30
C VAL A 420 21.38 -15.40 -14.73
N GLY A 421 21.38 -14.60 -13.68
CA GLY A 421 22.61 -14.12 -13.05
C GLY A 421 22.35 -13.25 -11.83
N ARG A 422 23.41 -12.71 -11.23
CA ARG A 422 23.33 -11.71 -10.17
C ARG A 422 24.24 -10.51 -10.45
N LEU A 423 23.79 -9.36 -9.97
CA LEU A 423 24.58 -8.14 -9.88
C LEU A 423 24.82 -7.85 -8.40
N LEU A 424 26.09 -7.85 -8.00
CA LEU A 424 26.52 -7.65 -6.62
C LEU A 424 27.47 -6.46 -6.49
N ALA A 425 27.46 -5.81 -5.34
CA ALA A 425 28.50 -4.88 -4.90
C ALA A 425 28.81 -5.16 -3.43
N GLN A 426 30.09 -5.25 -3.08
CA GLN A 426 30.53 -5.61 -1.71
C GLN A 426 29.93 -6.94 -1.19
N GLY A 427 29.58 -7.86 -2.09
CA GLY A 427 28.94 -9.13 -1.74
C GLY A 427 27.42 -9.06 -1.54
N GLU A 428 26.82 -7.87 -1.60
CA GLU A 428 25.37 -7.67 -1.49
C GLU A 428 24.70 -7.52 -2.85
N GLY A 429 23.48 -8.02 -2.97
CA GLY A 429 22.67 -7.91 -4.17
C GLY A 429 22.14 -6.50 -4.41
N ILE A 430 22.30 -5.99 -5.63
CA ILE A 430 21.91 -4.62 -5.94
C ILE A 430 20.49 -4.63 -6.54
N PRO A 431 19.48 -4.04 -5.87
CA PRO A 431 18.11 -4.08 -6.33
C PRO A 431 17.82 -3.08 -7.44
N GLU A 432 16.81 -3.41 -8.25
CA GLU A 432 16.19 -2.53 -9.23
C GLU A 432 17.15 -1.87 -10.24
N GLN A 433 18.22 -2.58 -10.57
CA GLN A 433 19.17 -2.17 -11.59
C GLN A 433 18.82 -2.80 -12.92
N GLU A 434 19.08 -2.05 -13.98
CA GLU A 434 18.92 -2.50 -15.35
C GLU A 434 20.20 -3.16 -15.85
N VAL A 435 20.05 -4.34 -16.46
CA VAL A 435 21.15 -5.11 -17.03
C VAL A 435 20.83 -5.40 -18.49
N ALA A 436 21.67 -4.89 -19.40
CA ALA A 436 21.49 -5.06 -20.83
C ALA A 436 22.04 -6.40 -21.31
N VAL A 437 21.22 -7.16 -22.05
CA VAL A 437 21.61 -8.40 -22.70
C VAL A 437 21.82 -8.13 -24.20
N ARG A 438 22.99 -8.51 -24.71
CA ARG A 438 23.38 -8.36 -26.11
C ARG A 438 23.75 -9.70 -26.74
N ILE A 439 23.29 -9.93 -27.97
CA ILE A 439 23.61 -11.09 -28.80
C ILE A 439 24.06 -10.58 -30.17
N GLY A 440 25.22 -11.04 -30.66
CA GLY A 440 25.76 -10.54 -31.94
C GLY A 440 26.07 -9.03 -31.94
N GLY A 441 26.33 -8.45 -30.77
CA GLY A 441 26.57 -7.01 -30.60
C GLY A 441 25.30 -6.15 -30.50
N GLN A 442 24.13 -6.67 -30.86
CA GLN A 442 22.86 -5.97 -30.73
C GLN A 442 22.26 -6.17 -29.34
N GLN A 443 21.73 -5.11 -28.73
CA GLN A 443 20.95 -5.21 -27.50
C GLN A 443 19.58 -5.80 -27.80
N VAL A 444 19.31 -6.97 -27.21
CA VAL A 444 18.09 -7.73 -27.46
C VAL A 444 17.06 -7.53 -26.36
N ARG A 445 17.49 -7.23 -25.13
CA ARG A 445 16.61 -7.01 -23.98
C ARG A 445 17.34 -6.31 -22.83
N THR A 446 16.58 -5.63 -21.97
CA THR A 446 17.02 -5.19 -20.64
C THR A 446 16.29 -6.01 -19.57
N LEU A 447 17.03 -6.53 -18.59
CA LEU A 447 16.51 -7.25 -17.43
C LEU A 447 16.66 -6.39 -16.18
N ARG A 448 15.77 -6.56 -15.20
CA ARG A 448 15.82 -5.83 -13.92
C ARG A 448 16.19 -6.77 -12.79
N THR A 449 17.08 -6.32 -11.90
CA THR A 449 17.45 -7.08 -10.71
C THR A 449 16.38 -6.98 -9.63
N ASN A 450 16.15 -8.08 -8.90
CA ASN A 450 15.29 -8.10 -7.72
C ASN A 450 16.05 -7.69 -6.45
N ALA A 451 15.39 -7.77 -5.29
CA ALA A 451 15.98 -7.43 -3.98
C ALA A 451 17.33 -8.11 -3.67
N SER A 452 17.56 -9.32 -4.21
CA SER A 452 18.80 -10.09 -4.02
C SER A 452 19.85 -9.85 -5.12
N GLY A 453 19.62 -8.90 -6.02
CA GLY A 453 20.47 -8.67 -7.20
C GLY A 453 20.26 -9.69 -8.32
N TYR A 454 19.35 -10.66 -8.16
CA TYR A 454 19.09 -11.71 -9.14
C TYR A 454 18.24 -11.19 -10.30
N TYR A 455 18.61 -11.57 -11.52
CA TYR A 455 17.87 -11.23 -12.73
C TYR A 455 17.65 -12.47 -13.60
N PRO A 456 16.39 -12.95 -13.73
CA PRO A 456 16.04 -13.96 -14.72
C PRO A 456 15.40 -13.31 -15.96
N GLY A 457 15.60 -13.93 -17.12
CA GLY A 457 14.87 -13.54 -18.32
C GLY A 457 15.06 -14.51 -19.49
N THR A 458 14.19 -14.40 -20.47
CA THR A 458 14.33 -15.09 -21.75
C THR A 458 14.50 -14.05 -22.85
N VAL A 459 15.47 -14.27 -23.72
CA VAL A 459 15.75 -13.41 -24.88
C VAL A 459 15.62 -14.19 -26.16
N THR A 460 15.14 -13.52 -27.21
CA THR A 460 15.05 -14.09 -28.55
C THR A 460 16.35 -13.83 -29.30
N VAL A 461 16.92 -14.88 -29.90
CA VAL A 461 18.13 -14.77 -30.73
C VAL A 461 17.76 -14.09 -32.05
N PRO A 462 18.44 -12.99 -32.44
CA PRO A 462 18.22 -12.35 -33.73
C PRO A 462 18.45 -13.31 -34.90
N ASN A 463 17.68 -13.15 -35.98
CA ASN A 463 17.82 -14.01 -37.17
C ASN A 463 19.24 -13.95 -37.76
N ALA A 464 19.84 -12.75 -37.81
CA ALA A 464 21.21 -12.55 -38.29
C ALA A 464 22.28 -13.26 -37.45
N SER A 465 21.95 -13.69 -36.22
CA SER A 465 22.84 -14.40 -35.31
C SER A 465 22.44 -15.86 -35.11
N SER A 466 21.39 -16.35 -35.78
CA SER A 466 20.94 -17.73 -35.64
C SER A 466 21.60 -18.62 -36.71
N PRO A 467 22.05 -19.85 -36.37
CA PRO A 467 22.56 -20.78 -37.38
C PRO A 467 21.42 -21.21 -38.33
N ALA A 468 21.69 -21.19 -39.64
CA ALA A 468 20.73 -21.65 -40.65
C ALA A 468 20.42 -23.16 -40.52
N ALA A 469 21.40 -23.97 -40.11
CA ALA A 469 21.26 -25.38 -39.78
C ALA A 469 22.36 -25.81 -38.78
N GLY A 470 22.09 -26.83 -37.96
CA GLY A 470 23.07 -27.40 -37.03
C GLY A 470 23.22 -26.66 -35.70
N GLN A 471 24.41 -26.74 -35.10
CA GLN A 471 24.76 -26.13 -33.81
C GLN A 471 25.75 -24.98 -34.01
N ALA A 472 25.47 -23.82 -33.44
CA ALA A 472 26.44 -22.72 -33.37
C ALA A 472 26.62 -22.23 -31.93
N SER A 473 27.82 -21.75 -31.62
CA SER A 473 28.13 -21.10 -30.36
C SER A 473 27.92 -19.59 -30.49
N LEU A 474 26.97 -19.03 -29.72
CA LEU A 474 26.67 -17.61 -29.69
C LEU A 474 27.26 -16.96 -28.44
N SER A 475 27.81 -15.76 -28.60
CA SER A 475 28.28 -14.94 -27.49
C SER A 475 27.13 -14.10 -26.94
N VAL A 476 26.70 -14.41 -25.73
CA VAL A 476 25.74 -13.61 -24.96
C VAL A 476 26.53 -12.71 -24.03
N VAL A 477 26.44 -11.39 -24.25
CA VAL A 477 27.08 -10.39 -23.40
C VAL A 477 26.04 -9.78 -22.48
N VAL A 478 26.31 -9.78 -21.19
CA VAL A 478 25.46 -9.15 -20.19
C VAL A 478 26.25 -8.00 -19.57
N ALA A 479 25.67 -6.80 -19.55
CA ALA A 479 26.36 -5.59 -19.13
C ALA A 479 25.50 -4.71 -18.23
N TYR A 480 26.12 -4.20 -17.17
CA TYR A 480 25.64 -3.15 -16.29
C TYR A 480 26.51 -1.91 -16.52
N ASP A 481 25.91 -0.75 -16.77
CA ASP A 481 26.65 0.47 -17.15
C ASP A 481 27.01 1.37 -15.96
N GLY A 482 26.35 1.21 -14.81
CA GLY A 482 26.59 2.02 -13.61
C GLY A 482 26.18 3.49 -13.73
N THR A 483 25.56 3.91 -14.84
CA THR A 483 25.33 5.33 -15.09
C THR A 483 24.30 5.92 -14.13
N GLY A 484 24.61 7.11 -13.57
CA GLY A 484 23.76 7.74 -12.57
C GLY A 484 23.74 7.06 -11.20
N THR A 485 24.69 6.15 -10.94
CA THR A 485 24.84 5.44 -9.66
C THR A 485 26.22 5.63 -9.03
N ASN A 486 26.36 5.24 -7.77
CA ASN A 486 27.66 5.12 -7.07
C ASN A 486 28.37 3.78 -7.35
N LEU A 487 28.04 3.11 -8.46
CA LEU A 487 28.54 1.79 -8.81
C LEU A 487 29.33 1.85 -10.12
N GLU A 488 30.39 1.07 -10.18
CA GLU A 488 31.16 0.90 -11.42
C GLU A 488 30.39 0.01 -12.40
N SER A 489 30.61 0.23 -13.70
CA SER A 489 30.09 -0.65 -14.75
C SER A 489 30.70 -2.06 -14.66
N ALA A 490 29.94 -3.09 -15.01
CA ALA A 490 30.42 -4.47 -15.12
C ALA A 490 29.91 -5.15 -16.38
N ARG A 491 30.70 -6.09 -16.90
CA ARG A 491 30.34 -6.88 -18.08
C ARG A 491 30.81 -8.32 -17.95
N THR A 492 29.98 -9.23 -18.42
CA THR A 492 30.32 -10.65 -18.50
C THR A 492 29.89 -11.24 -19.84
N ARG A 493 30.53 -12.33 -20.24
CA ARG A 493 30.29 -13.00 -21.52
C ARG A 493 30.07 -14.49 -21.28
N GLN A 494 29.06 -15.04 -21.93
CA GLN A 494 28.76 -16.47 -21.89
C GLN A 494 28.62 -17.01 -23.30
N ALA A 495 29.19 -18.18 -23.53
CA ALA A 495 29.00 -18.93 -24.77
C ALA A 495 27.77 -19.83 -24.63
N VAL A 496 26.83 -19.72 -25.57
CA VAL A 496 25.61 -20.54 -25.61
C VAL A 496 25.60 -21.33 -26.89
N SER A 497 25.53 -22.65 -26.79
CA SER A 497 25.26 -23.50 -27.94
C SER A 497 23.77 -23.42 -28.28
N VAL A 498 23.45 -22.90 -29.46
CA VAL A 498 22.10 -22.84 -30.01
C VAL A 498 21.99 -23.83 -31.16
N ARG A 499 21.00 -24.72 -31.06
CA ARG A 499 20.67 -25.68 -32.12
C ARG A 499 19.38 -25.27 -32.82
N SER A 500 19.45 -25.18 -34.14
CA SER A 500 18.27 -25.04 -35.00
C SER A 500 17.64 -26.42 -35.20
N GLY A 501 16.33 -26.52 -35.00
CA GLY A 501 15.58 -27.74 -35.24
C GLY A 501 15.46 -27.90 -36.75
N VAL A 502 15.97 -29.01 -37.28
CA VAL A 502 15.57 -29.43 -38.62
C VAL A 502 14.09 -29.77 -38.54
N ALA A 503 13.26 -29.00 -39.24
CA ALA A 503 11.94 -29.49 -39.61
C ALA A 503 12.19 -30.81 -40.35
N ALA A 504 11.70 -31.92 -39.79
CA ALA A 504 11.63 -33.16 -40.53
C ALA A 504 10.66 -32.89 -41.70
N GLU A 505 11.21 -32.58 -42.87
CA GLU A 505 10.47 -32.69 -44.10
C GLU A 505 10.06 -34.15 -44.24
N SER A 506 8.80 -34.45 -43.94
CA SER A 506 8.12 -35.66 -44.39
C SER A 506 8.01 -35.60 -45.91
N GLY A 507 9.14 -35.79 -46.59
CA GLY A 507 9.21 -36.05 -48.01
C GLY A 507 8.69 -37.45 -48.26
N VAL A 508 7.36 -37.59 -48.39
CA VAL A 508 6.75 -38.74 -49.07
C VAL A 508 7.11 -38.61 -50.55
N GLY A 509 8.33 -39.03 -50.88
CA GLY A 509 8.76 -39.27 -52.24
C GLY A 509 8.18 -40.61 -52.68
N ASP A 510 7.01 -40.53 -53.31
CA ASP A 510 6.41 -41.59 -54.10
C ASP A 510 7.42 -42.14 -55.11
N ARG A 511 7.93 -43.35 -54.85
CA ARG A 511 8.57 -44.20 -55.87
C ARG A 511 8.14 -45.64 -55.66
N ILE A 512 7.07 -45.97 -56.39
CA ILE A 512 6.75 -47.30 -56.88
C ILE A 512 7.99 -47.91 -57.55
N VAL A 513 8.55 -48.97 -56.96
CA VAL A 513 9.25 -50.04 -57.70
C VAL A 513 8.87 -51.38 -57.06
N ALA A 514 8.16 -52.19 -57.83
CA ALA A 514 7.82 -53.57 -57.51
C ALA A 514 9.01 -54.51 -57.75
N PHE A 515 9.29 -55.43 -56.82
CA PHE A 515 9.82 -56.76 -57.15
C PHE A 515 9.59 -57.80 -56.03
N VAL A 516 8.59 -58.65 -56.27
CA VAL A 516 8.47 -60.12 -56.07
C VAL A 516 9.27 -60.84 -54.95
N GLY A 517 8.52 -61.53 -54.07
CA GLY A 517 8.81 -62.85 -53.44
C GLY A 517 9.89 -62.86 -52.34
N SER A 518 9.76 -63.51 -51.19
CA SER A 518 8.99 -64.70 -50.79
C SER A 518 9.03 -64.78 -49.25
N ASN A 519 7.94 -65.23 -48.62
CA ASN A 519 7.91 -65.72 -47.24
C ASN A 519 8.63 -67.10 -47.15
N PRO A 520 9.20 -67.49 -45.99
CA PRO A 520 8.39 -68.10 -44.93
C PRO A 520 8.76 -67.79 -43.46
N VAL A 521 7.70 -67.59 -42.65
CA VAL A 521 7.34 -68.28 -41.39
C VAL A 521 8.44 -68.64 -40.35
N ALA A 522 8.31 -68.07 -39.14
CA ALA A 522 8.29 -68.76 -37.81
C ALA A 522 8.16 -67.67 -36.70
N VAL A 523 7.02 -67.48 -36.03
CA VAL A 523 6.49 -68.19 -34.83
C VAL A 523 7.32 -68.02 -33.54
N GLY A 524 6.67 -67.41 -32.54
CA GLY A 524 7.07 -67.35 -31.11
C GLY A 524 7.22 -65.90 -30.63
N GLY A 525 6.31 -65.24 -29.90
CA GLY A 525 5.39 -65.71 -28.87
C GLY A 525 6.02 -65.43 -27.50
N GLY A 526 5.60 -64.35 -26.81
CA GLY A 526 6.02 -64.10 -25.43
C GLY A 526 5.93 -62.65 -24.95
N LEU A 527 4.71 -62.22 -24.59
CA LEU A 527 4.46 -61.08 -23.71
C LEU A 527 5.04 -61.35 -22.31
N SER A 528 5.58 -60.32 -21.64
CA SER A 528 5.41 -60.08 -20.19
C SER A 528 6.08 -58.77 -19.74
N SER A 529 5.24 -57.87 -19.27
CA SER A 529 5.50 -56.65 -18.51
C SER A 529 5.92 -56.93 -17.06
N VAL A 530 6.89 -56.20 -16.51
CA VAL A 530 7.05 -55.87 -15.07
C VAL A 530 7.85 -54.54 -15.00
N SER A 531 7.23 -53.38 -14.75
CA SER A 531 6.95 -52.75 -13.46
C SER A 531 8.17 -52.52 -12.54
N GLY A 532 8.59 -51.25 -12.46
CA GLY A 532 8.92 -50.48 -11.25
C GLY A 532 9.93 -51.01 -10.24
N CYS A 533 10.95 -50.20 -9.93
CA CYS A 533 11.07 -49.53 -8.62
C CYS A 533 12.23 -48.53 -8.60
N TRP A 534 11.91 -47.33 -8.13
CA TRP A 534 12.85 -46.39 -7.53
C TRP A 534 13.45 -46.97 -6.24
N SER A 535 14.70 -46.61 -5.95
CA SER A 535 15.12 -46.30 -4.57
C SER A 535 16.32 -45.34 -4.57
N PRO A 536 16.39 -44.44 -3.58
CA PRO A 536 17.46 -43.46 -3.40
C PRO A 536 18.59 -44.04 -2.54
N VAL A 537 19.77 -43.43 -2.62
CA VAL A 537 20.87 -43.67 -1.67
C VAL A 537 21.07 -42.43 -0.82
N ALA A 538 20.89 -42.63 0.47
CA ALA A 538 21.28 -41.74 1.55
C ALA A 538 22.79 -41.85 1.82
N SER A 539 23.38 -40.75 2.27
CA SER A 539 24.09 -40.64 3.57
C SER A 539 24.33 -39.17 3.86
#